data_AF-A0A916MFV0-F1
#
_entry.id   AF-A0A916MFV0-F1
#
_cell.length_a   1.000
_cell.length_b   1.000
_cell.length_c   1.000
_cell.angle_alpha   90.00
_cell.angle_beta   90.00
_cell.angle_gamma   90.00
#
_symmetry.space_group_name_H-M   'P 1'
#
loop_
_entity.id
_entity.type
_entity.pdbx_description
1 polymer ?
#
loop_
_entity_poly.entity_id
_entity_poly.type
_entity_poly.pdbx_seq_one_letter_code
_entity_poly.pdbx_strand_id
1 'polypeptide(L)'
;MSATASSVPAGCTACGAATVRSFVQITDVPIHCTLLWPDHDSARRAPRGQITLSFCSTCGHVFNSAFDPSLMEYTQAYENSLHFSPRFQAYAEALAARLVDRYQIRGMDVIDVGCGKGDFLAMVCEHGNNRGYGFDPSFVPENMSAEKAARMTIVQDFYSAKYAGTKADLITCRHVLEHIQFPREFVRNVRQTVGDRMNTLVFFEVPNVMYTLKDLGIWDLIYEHCSYFSVPSLREVFRSCGFTVKELHEL
;
A
#
# COMPACT_ATOMS: atom_id res chain seq x y z
N MET A 1 -0.94 -14.55 14.48
CA MET A 1 -1.74 -13.74 15.41
C MET A 1 -3.21 -13.95 15.07
N SER A 2 -4.06 -14.08 16.08
CA SER A 2 -5.48 -14.41 15.95
C SER A 2 -6.15 -13.52 14.89
N ALA A 3 -6.85 -14.15 13.94
CA ALA A 3 -7.77 -13.47 13.04
C ALA A 3 -8.72 -12.63 13.90
N THR A 4 -8.57 -11.32 13.85
CA THR A 4 -9.50 -10.38 14.46
C THR A 4 -10.80 -10.50 13.70
N ALA A 5 -11.88 -10.85 14.42
CA ALA A 5 -13.21 -11.05 13.88
C ALA A 5 -13.59 -9.98 12.85
N SER A 6 -14.06 -10.44 11.69
CA SER A 6 -14.70 -9.64 10.65
C SER A 6 -15.80 -8.81 11.29
N SER A 7 -15.51 -7.54 11.54
CA SER A 7 -16.49 -6.58 12.02
C SER A 7 -16.68 -5.56 10.93
N VAL A 8 -17.91 -5.51 10.41
CA VAL A 8 -18.37 -4.42 9.54
C VAL A 8 -18.02 -3.11 10.24
N PRO A 9 -17.29 -2.17 9.59
CA PRO A 9 -16.87 -0.96 10.25
C PRO A 9 -18.09 -0.17 10.76
N ALA A 10 -18.11 0.13 12.06
CA ALA A 10 -19.17 0.97 12.67
C ALA A 10 -19.10 2.45 12.24
N GLY A 11 -18.12 2.81 11.41
CA GLY A 11 -17.86 4.16 10.92
C GLY A 11 -16.73 4.17 9.89
N CYS A 12 -16.21 5.36 9.57
CA CYS A 12 -15.13 5.53 8.61
C CYS A 12 -13.83 4.88 9.11
N THR A 13 -13.24 4.01 8.31
CA THR A 13 -11.98 3.31 8.65
C THR A 13 -10.75 4.23 8.69
N ALA A 14 -10.81 5.38 8.02
CA ALA A 14 -9.73 6.36 7.97
C ALA A 14 -9.76 7.41 9.11
N CYS A 15 -10.93 7.92 9.51
CA CYS A 15 -11.02 8.96 10.54
C CYS A 15 -11.84 8.55 11.79
N GLY A 16 -12.63 7.47 11.72
CA GLY A 16 -13.49 7.00 12.80
C GLY A 16 -14.86 7.70 12.90
N ALA A 17 -15.18 8.65 12.01
CA ALA A 17 -16.48 9.32 12.02
C ALA A 17 -17.63 8.37 11.67
N ALA A 18 -18.78 8.51 12.34
CA ALA A 18 -19.98 7.72 12.07
C ALA A 18 -20.77 8.19 10.83
N THR A 19 -20.51 9.40 10.32
CA THR A 19 -21.21 9.98 9.18
C THR A 19 -20.68 9.39 7.86
N VAL A 20 -21.17 8.19 7.55
CA VAL A 20 -20.83 7.41 6.36
C VAL A 20 -22.11 7.10 5.58
N ARG A 21 -22.05 7.21 4.25
CA ARG A 21 -23.16 6.87 3.35
C ARG A 21 -22.69 5.95 2.24
N SER A 22 -23.34 4.80 2.09
CA SER A 22 -23.15 3.91 0.94
C SER A 22 -23.79 4.49 -0.33
N PHE A 23 -23.13 4.32 -1.47
CA PHE A 23 -23.59 4.90 -2.74
C PHE A 23 -23.44 3.98 -3.95
N VAL A 24 -22.64 2.91 -3.87
CA VAL A 24 -22.52 1.87 -4.91
C VAL A 24 -22.51 0.50 -4.24
N GLN A 25 -23.19 -0.46 -4.85
CA GLN A 25 -23.14 -1.87 -4.49
C GLN A 25 -22.87 -2.72 -5.73
N ILE A 26 -21.86 -3.58 -5.66
CA ILE A 26 -21.50 -4.56 -6.68
C ILE A 26 -21.38 -5.91 -5.98
N THR A 27 -22.19 -6.89 -6.38
CA THR A 27 -22.17 -8.24 -5.81
C THR A 27 -21.34 -9.18 -6.68
N ASP A 28 -20.95 -10.31 -6.09
CA ASP A 28 -20.31 -11.42 -6.82
C ASP A 28 -19.02 -11.02 -7.58
N VAL A 29 -18.23 -10.11 -7.02
CA VAL A 29 -16.95 -9.67 -7.60
C VAL A 29 -15.86 -10.69 -7.25
N PRO A 30 -15.10 -11.23 -8.23
CA PRO A 30 -13.92 -12.04 -7.92
C PRO A 30 -12.99 -11.33 -6.96
N ILE A 31 -12.60 -12.01 -5.89
CA ILE A 31 -11.85 -11.33 -4.82
C ILE A 31 -10.39 -11.05 -5.19
N HIS A 32 -9.81 -11.80 -6.14
CA HIS A 32 -8.46 -11.59 -6.66
C HIS A 32 -8.49 -11.23 -8.15
N CYS A 33 -7.71 -10.24 -8.56
CA CYS A 33 -7.59 -9.85 -9.97
C CYS A 33 -6.27 -10.30 -10.64
N THR A 34 -5.27 -10.70 -9.85
CA THR A 34 -3.91 -11.03 -10.31
C THR A 34 -3.49 -12.47 -10.01
N LEU A 35 -4.44 -13.34 -9.68
CA LEU A 35 -4.18 -14.76 -9.44
C LEU A 35 -4.52 -15.59 -10.68
N LEU A 36 -3.57 -16.41 -11.13
CA LEU A 36 -3.80 -17.40 -12.19
C LEU A 36 -4.32 -18.70 -11.59
N TRP A 37 -5.51 -19.10 -12.02
CA TRP A 37 -6.11 -20.37 -11.61
C TRP A 37 -5.49 -21.54 -12.40
N PRO A 38 -5.20 -22.68 -11.76
CA PRO A 38 -4.51 -23.81 -12.40
C PRO A 38 -5.36 -24.51 -13.46
N ASP A 39 -6.69 -24.38 -13.40
CA ASP A 39 -7.61 -25.02 -14.32
C ASP A 39 -8.92 -24.23 -14.48
N HIS A 40 -9.69 -24.58 -15.51
CA HIS A 40 -10.96 -23.93 -15.83
C HIS A 40 -11.99 -24.05 -14.70
N ASP A 41 -12.05 -25.18 -14.01
CA ASP A 41 -13.06 -25.44 -12.99
C ASP A 41 -12.77 -24.70 -11.70
N SER A 42 -11.49 -24.59 -11.30
CA SER A 42 -11.07 -23.71 -10.21
C SER A 42 -11.33 -22.23 -10.53
N ALA A 43 -11.05 -21.79 -11.77
CA ALA A 43 -11.37 -20.43 -12.20
C ALA A 43 -12.88 -20.11 -12.10
N ARG A 44 -13.75 -21.04 -12.50
CA ARG A 44 -15.21 -20.85 -12.39
C ARG A 44 -15.72 -20.80 -10.94
N ARG A 45 -15.01 -21.44 -10.03
CA ARG A 45 -15.29 -21.45 -8.58
C ARG A 45 -14.48 -20.38 -7.81
N ALA A 46 -13.82 -19.46 -8.51
CA ALA A 46 -13.08 -18.38 -7.87
C ALA A 46 -13.96 -17.69 -6.81
N PRO A 47 -13.44 -17.49 -5.58
CA PRO A 47 -14.19 -16.88 -4.50
C PRO A 47 -14.60 -15.45 -4.89
N ARG A 48 -15.76 -15.05 -4.40
CA ARG A 48 -16.39 -13.77 -4.72
C ARG A 48 -16.77 -13.04 -3.45
N GLY A 49 -16.68 -11.72 -3.51
CA GLY A 49 -17.03 -10.82 -2.43
C GLY A 49 -17.97 -9.71 -2.91
N GLN A 50 -18.41 -8.90 -1.96
CA GLN A 50 -19.24 -7.74 -2.23
C GLN A 50 -18.41 -6.46 -2.10
N ILE A 51 -18.59 -5.55 -3.05
CA ILE A 51 -18.11 -4.17 -2.95
C ILE A 51 -19.30 -3.29 -2.60
N THR A 52 -19.28 -2.68 -1.41
CA THR A 52 -20.22 -1.62 -1.00
C THR A 52 -19.43 -0.35 -0.75
N LEU A 53 -19.34 0.52 -1.75
CA LEU A 53 -18.60 1.77 -1.61
C LEU A 53 -19.38 2.73 -0.72
N SER A 54 -18.68 3.18 0.31
CA SER A 54 -19.20 4.04 1.36
C SER A 54 -18.34 5.28 1.48
N PHE A 55 -18.97 6.45 1.46
CA PHE A 55 -18.32 7.77 1.51
C PHE A 55 -18.44 8.37 2.91
N CYS A 56 -17.32 8.84 3.45
CA CYS A 56 -17.30 9.60 4.70
C CYS A 56 -17.40 11.10 4.44
N SER A 57 -18.45 11.75 4.95
CA SER A 57 -18.64 13.19 4.79
C SER A 57 -17.68 14.06 5.62
N THR A 58 -16.92 13.47 6.54
CA THR A 58 -15.99 14.19 7.42
C THR A 58 -14.62 14.34 6.77
N CYS A 59 -14.00 13.25 6.32
CA CYS A 59 -12.66 13.28 5.75
C CYS A 59 -12.62 13.07 4.23
N GLY A 60 -13.73 12.71 3.59
CA GLY A 60 -13.79 12.45 2.16
C GLY A 60 -13.19 11.10 1.72
N HIS A 61 -13.01 10.16 2.65
CA HIS A 61 -12.56 8.80 2.33
C HIS A 61 -13.70 7.99 1.72
N VAL A 62 -13.38 7.17 0.72
CA VAL A 62 -14.28 6.15 0.19
C VAL A 62 -13.68 4.78 0.53
N PHE A 63 -14.50 3.83 0.97
CA PHE A 63 -14.04 2.50 1.34
C PHE A 63 -15.11 1.45 1.07
N ASN A 64 -14.71 0.19 0.91
CA ASN A 64 -15.62 -0.92 0.82
C ASN A 64 -16.08 -1.32 2.24
N SER A 65 -17.29 -0.93 2.64
CA SER A 65 -17.85 -1.25 3.96
C SER A 65 -18.29 -2.70 4.11
N ALA A 66 -18.33 -3.46 3.01
CA ALA A 66 -18.59 -4.89 2.99
C ALA A 66 -17.30 -5.73 2.84
N PHE A 67 -16.12 -5.09 2.90
CA PHE A 67 -14.85 -5.79 2.77
C PHE A 67 -14.63 -6.76 3.92
N ASP A 68 -14.37 -8.01 3.56
CA ASP A 68 -13.93 -9.05 4.48
C ASP A 68 -12.44 -9.38 4.23
N PRO A 69 -11.54 -8.98 5.15
CA PRO A 69 -10.12 -9.26 5.02
C PRO A 69 -9.79 -10.75 5.14
N SER A 70 -10.67 -11.57 5.72
CA SER A 70 -10.44 -13.03 5.85
C SER A 70 -10.53 -13.77 4.52
N LEU A 71 -11.11 -13.13 3.49
CA LEU A 71 -11.12 -13.66 2.14
C LEU A 71 -9.78 -13.43 1.42
N MET A 72 -8.92 -12.54 1.91
CA MET A 72 -7.68 -12.16 1.22
C MET A 72 -6.52 -13.06 1.60
N GLU A 73 -5.91 -13.69 0.59
CA GLU A 73 -4.65 -14.42 0.72
C GLU A 73 -3.57 -13.80 -0.15
N TYR A 74 -2.55 -13.22 0.48
CA TYR A 74 -1.34 -12.77 -0.20
C TYR A 74 -0.33 -13.92 -0.21
N THR A 75 -0.29 -14.65 -1.33
CA THR A 75 0.62 -15.80 -1.52
C THR A 75 1.69 -15.47 -2.56
N GLN A 76 2.68 -16.34 -2.73
CA GLN A 76 3.69 -16.21 -3.80
C GLN A 76 3.10 -16.35 -5.22
N ALA A 77 1.86 -16.84 -5.35
CA ALA A 77 1.15 -16.90 -6.63
C ALA A 77 0.57 -15.54 -7.05
N TYR A 78 0.63 -14.55 -6.16
CA TYR A 78 0.21 -13.19 -6.44
C TYR A 78 1.25 -12.50 -7.34
N GLU A 79 0.89 -12.24 -8.60
CA GLU A 79 1.75 -11.57 -9.57
C GLU A 79 1.12 -10.24 -10.00
N ASN A 80 1.61 -9.15 -9.43
CA ASN A 80 1.15 -7.80 -9.72
C ASN A 80 2.28 -6.90 -10.28
N SER A 81 3.41 -7.47 -10.72
CA SER A 81 4.55 -6.66 -11.16
C SER A 81 4.22 -5.88 -12.43
N LEU A 82 4.23 -4.56 -12.30
CA LEU A 82 4.14 -3.63 -13.43
C LEU A 82 5.50 -3.38 -14.11
N HIS A 83 6.58 -3.95 -13.57
CA HIS A 83 7.95 -3.70 -14.04
C HIS A 83 8.28 -4.36 -15.39
N PHE A 84 7.31 -4.97 -16.07
CA PHE A 84 7.45 -5.35 -17.48
C PHE A 84 7.04 -4.23 -18.46
N SER A 85 6.45 -3.13 -17.96
CA SER A 85 6.07 -1.96 -18.76
C SER A 85 7.20 -0.92 -18.78
N PRO A 86 7.79 -0.58 -19.94
CA PRO A 86 8.81 0.47 -20.02
C PRO A 86 8.32 1.84 -19.52
N ARG A 87 7.02 2.13 -19.69
CA ARG A 87 6.42 3.37 -19.20
C ARG A 87 6.39 3.40 -17.67
N PHE A 88 6.05 2.28 -17.04
CA PHE A 88 6.06 2.18 -15.59
C PHE A 88 7.49 2.21 -15.02
N GLN A 89 8.44 1.52 -15.67
CA GLN A 89 9.85 1.58 -15.31
C GLN A 89 10.38 3.02 -15.33
N ALA A 90 10.14 3.76 -16.43
CA ALA A 90 10.55 5.17 -16.54
C ALA A 90 9.91 6.05 -15.46
N TYR A 91 8.64 5.82 -15.13
CA TYR A 91 7.96 6.51 -14.04
C TYR A 91 8.59 6.20 -12.68
N ALA A 92 8.80 4.92 -12.36
CA ALA A 92 9.38 4.49 -11.09
C ALA A 92 10.81 5.01 -10.90
N GLU A 93 11.61 4.99 -11.97
CA GLU A 93 12.97 5.52 -12.00
C GLU A 93 12.99 7.03 -11.74
N ALA A 94 12.15 7.79 -12.46
CA ALA A 94 12.03 9.23 -12.28
C ALA A 94 11.52 9.61 -10.88
N LEU A 95 10.61 8.80 -10.32
CA LEU A 95 10.14 8.95 -8.95
C LEU A 95 11.25 8.72 -7.94
N ALA A 96 12.03 7.63 -8.08
CA ALA A 96 13.14 7.31 -7.18
C ALA A 96 14.21 8.41 -7.21
N ALA A 97 14.64 8.83 -8.41
CA ALA A 97 15.60 9.91 -8.58
C ALA A 97 15.11 11.21 -7.93
N ARG A 98 13.85 11.61 -8.20
CA ARG A 98 13.25 12.82 -7.62
C ARG A 98 13.19 12.75 -6.10
N LEU A 99 12.84 11.60 -5.52
CA LEU A 99 12.79 11.42 -4.07
C LEU A 99 14.18 11.56 -3.45
N VAL A 100 15.18 10.89 -4.04
CA VAL A 100 16.58 10.92 -3.59
C VAL A 100 17.17 12.33 -3.69
N ASP A 101 17.00 13.01 -4.82
CA ASP A 101 17.58 14.34 -5.05
C ASP A 101 16.90 15.41 -4.21
N ARG A 102 15.57 15.40 -4.13
CA ARG A 102 14.84 16.45 -3.42
C ARG A 102 15.09 16.41 -1.91
N TYR A 103 15.19 15.21 -1.36
CA TYR A 103 15.31 15.01 0.08
C TYR A 103 16.72 14.61 0.54
N GLN A 104 17.69 14.61 -0.39
CA GLN A 104 19.10 14.30 -0.12
C GLN A 104 19.30 12.93 0.54
N ILE A 105 18.56 11.92 0.05
CA ILE A 105 18.61 10.54 0.56
C ILE A 105 19.86 9.84 0.03
N ARG A 106 21.01 10.12 0.66
CA ARG A 106 22.34 9.69 0.20
C ARG A 106 23.10 8.96 1.31
N GLY A 107 23.52 7.72 1.07
CA GLY A 107 24.22 6.90 2.07
C GLY A 107 23.38 6.51 3.29
N MET A 108 22.05 6.58 3.16
CA MET A 108 21.05 6.42 4.23
C MET A 108 20.49 5.01 4.31
N ASP A 109 19.73 4.73 5.37
CA ASP A 109 18.96 3.49 5.51
C ASP A 109 17.49 3.72 5.06
N VAL A 110 16.99 2.85 4.19
CA VAL A 110 15.66 2.95 3.57
C VAL A 110 14.85 1.71 3.89
N ILE A 111 13.60 1.88 4.33
CA ILE A 111 12.61 0.80 4.45
C ILE A 111 11.58 0.94 3.34
N ASP A 112 11.24 -0.16 2.67
CA ASP A 112 10.12 -0.22 1.72
C ASP A 112 9.08 -1.25 2.19
N VAL A 113 7.87 -0.77 2.48
CA VAL A 113 6.76 -1.58 3.01
C VAL A 113 5.86 -2.02 1.87
N GLY A 114 5.71 -3.34 1.71
CA GLY A 114 5.09 -3.95 0.53
C GLY A 114 5.98 -3.81 -0.70
N CYS A 115 7.26 -4.14 -0.55
CA CYS A 115 8.27 -3.89 -1.58
C CYS A 115 8.13 -4.79 -2.83
N GLY A 116 7.24 -5.79 -2.81
CA GLY A 116 7.13 -6.82 -3.82
C GLY A 116 8.49 -7.48 -4.08
N LYS A 117 8.95 -7.41 -5.33
CA LYS A 117 10.27 -7.93 -5.78
C LYS A 117 11.46 -7.02 -5.41
N GLY A 118 11.21 -5.88 -4.78
CA GLY A 118 12.23 -4.93 -4.33
C GLY A 118 12.78 -4.01 -5.41
N ASP A 119 12.14 -3.92 -6.59
CA ASP A 119 12.63 -3.12 -7.71
C ASP A 119 12.71 -1.62 -7.39
N PHE A 120 11.68 -1.05 -6.77
CA PHE A 120 11.69 0.36 -6.39
C PHE A 120 12.71 0.66 -5.29
N LEU A 121 12.81 -0.21 -4.28
CA LEU A 121 13.84 -0.09 -3.23
C LEU A 121 15.25 -0.16 -3.83
N ALA A 122 15.49 -1.01 -4.82
CA ALA A 122 16.76 -1.08 -5.54
C ALA A 122 17.08 0.25 -6.25
N MET A 123 16.12 0.85 -6.96
CA MET A 123 16.30 2.15 -7.61
C MET A 123 16.67 3.23 -6.57
N VAL A 124 15.95 3.32 -5.45
CA VAL A 124 16.26 4.30 -4.38
C VAL A 124 17.65 4.05 -3.79
N CYS A 125 18.04 2.79 -3.60
CA CYS A 125 19.36 2.40 -3.12
C CYS A 125 20.48 2.74 -4.10
N GLU A 126 20.30 2.47 -5.39
CA GLU A 126 21.28 2.75 -6.43
C GLU A 126 21.47 4.26 -6.62
N HIS A 127 20.37 5.00 -6.77
CA HIS A 127 20.42 6.46 -6.94
C HIS A 127 21.16 7.13 -5.81
N GLY A 128 20.91 6.75 -4.56
CA GLY A 128 21.49 7.41 -3.40
C GLY A 128 22.70 6.73 -2.77
N ASN A 129 23.17 5.60 -3.30
CA ASN A 129 24.11 4.72 -2.60
C ASN A 129 23.63 4.35 -1.18
N ASN A 130 22.34 4.07 -1.04
CA ASN A 130 21.67 3.76 0.24
C ASN A 130 21.69 2.25 0.54
N ARG A 131 21.31 1.89 1.77
CA ARG A 131 21.03 0.52 2.22
C ARG A 131 19.53 0.31 2.38
N GLY A 132 19.02 -0.85 1.99
CA GLY A 132 17.58 -1.10 1.91
C GLY A 132 17.09 -2.26 2.77
N TYR A 133 15.91 -2.11 3.37
CA TYR A 133 15.15 -3.16 4.03
C TYR A 133 13.75 -3.24 3.45
N GLY A 134 13.45 -4.30 2.71
CA GLY A 134 12.14 -4.56 2.14
C GLY A 134 11.31 -5.50 3.03
N PHE A 135 10.00 -5.28 3.10
CA PHE A 135 9.05 -6.16 3.79
C PHE A 135 7.91 -6.52 2.85
N ASP A 136 7.85 -7.78 2.41
CA ASP A 136 6.75 -8.27 1.59
C ASP A 136 6.60 -9.80 1.71
N PRO A 137 5.42 -10.32 2.09
CA PRO A 137 5.21 -11.76 2.22
C PRO A 137 5.27 -12.51 0.88
N SER A 138 5.03 -11.84 -0.25
CA SER A 138 5.04 -12.45 -1.58
C SER A 138 6.44 -12.56 -2.19
N PHE A 139 7.46 -11.97 -1.55
CA PHE A 139 8.83 -11.98 -2.06
C PHE A 139 9.37 -13.41 -2.24
N VAL A 140 10.13 -13.63 -3.32
CA VAL A 140 10.77 -14.91 -3.66
C VAL A 140 12.29 -14.69 -3.71
N PRO A 141 13.07 -15.17 -2.71
CA PRO A 141 14.50 -14.92 -2.59
C PRO A 141 15.32 -15.32 -3.82
N GLU A 142 14.91 -16.37 -4.53
CA GLU A 142 15.58 -16.89 -5.71
C GLU A 142 15.64 -15.88 -6.87
N ASN A 143 14.76 -14.87 -6.86
CA ASN A 143 14.71 -13.81 -7.87
C ASN A 143 15.63 -12.62 -7.55
N MET A 144 16.36 -12.65 -6.43
CA MET A 144 17.25 -11.57 -6.02
C MET A 144 18.63 -11.71 -6.69
N SER A 145 19.03 -10.68 -7.45
CA SER A 145 20.39 -10.64 -8.00
C SER A 145 21.42 -10.41 -6.90
N ALA A 146 22.66 -10.88 -7.12
CA ALA A 146 23.77 -10.67 -6.19
C ALA A 146 24.03 -9.18 -5.92
N GLU A 147 23.84 -8.33 -6.93
CA GLU A 147 23.99 -6.88 -6.83
C GLU A 147 22.96 -6.27 -5.87
N LYS A 148 21.67 -6.65 -5.98
CA LYS A 148 20.62 -6.24 -5.05
C LYS A 148 20.93 -6.76 -3.64
N ALA A 149 21.33 -8.03 -3.52
CA ALA A 149 21.63 -8.68 -2.23
C ALA A 149 22.80 -8.02 -1.49
N ALA A 150 23.72 -7.37 -2.20
CA ALA A 150 24.84 -6.64 -1.58
C ALA A 150 24.41 -5.36 -0.84
N ARG A 151 23.24 -4.80 -1.15
CA ARG A 151 22.77 -3.50 -0.61
C ARG A 151 21.45 -3.57 0.14
N MET A 152 20.71 -4.64 -0.06
CA MET A 152 19.34 -4.76 0.42
C MET A 152 19.11 -6.09 1.13
N THR A 153 18.25 -6.06 2.14
CA THR A 153 17.69 -7.26 2.78
C THR A 153 16.17 -7.22 2.60
N ILE A 154 15.57 -8.29 2.10
CA ILE A 154 14.11 -8.39 1.98
C ILE A 154 13.62 -9.47 2.94
N VAL A 155 12.61 -9.13 3.74
CA VAL A 155 12.00 -9.99 4.75
C VAL A 155 10.63 -10.42 4.26
N GLN A 156 10.40 -11.73 4.20
CA GLN A 156 9.09 -12.33 3.87
C GLN A 156 8.11 -12.23 5.04
N ASP A 157 7.75 -11.00 5.44
CA ASP A 157 6.82 -10.70 6.52
C ASP A 157 6.17 -9.32 6.30
N PHE A 158 5.08 -9.04 7.01
CA PHE A 158 4.49 -7.72 7.05
C PHE A 158 5.29 -6.79 7.97
N TYR A 159 5.52 -5.55 7.51
CA TYR A 159 6.12 -4.54 8.37
C TYR A 159 5.22 -4.24 9.57
N SER A 160 5.78 -4.31 10.78
CA SER A 160 5.05 -4.20 12.04
C SER A 160 5.97 -3.78 13.19
N ALA A 161 5.42 -3.62 14.39
CA ALA A 161 6.18 -3.28 15.59
C ALA A 161 7.35 -4.24 15.91
N LYS A 162 7.30 -5.49 15.40
CA LYS A 162 8.41 -6.46 15.47
C LYS A 162 9.72 -5.89 14.90
N TYR A 163 9.61 -4.99 13.92
CA TYR A 163 10.73 -4.39 13.21
C TYR A 163 11.02 -2.95 13.65
N ALA A 164 10.51 -2.51 14.81
CA ALA A 164 10.80 -1.18 15.35
C ALA A 164 12.31 -0.95 15.65
N GLY A 165 13.08 -2.02 15.80
CA GLY A 165 14.55 -1.95 15.91
C GLY A 165 15.26 -1.60 14.60
N THR A 166 14.62 -1.84 13.45
CA THR A 166 15.14 -1.47 12.13
C THR A 166 14.89 0.02 11.91
N LYS A 167 15.95 0.82 12.02
CA LYS A 167 15.91 2.26 11.81
C LYS A 167 16.05 2.58 10.31
N ALA A 168 15.44 3.69 9.91
CA ALA A 168 15.50 4.19 8.54
C ALA A 168 15.34 5.71 8.52
N ASP A 169 16.04 6.34 7.60
CA ASP A 169 15.91 7.77 7.31
C ASP A 169 14.73 8.04 6.37
N LEU A 170 14.39 7.04 5.54
CA LEU A 170 13.22 7.06 4.65
C LEU A 170 12.42 5.76 4.79
N ILE A 171 11.10 5.89 4.91
CA ILE A 171 10.15 4.78 4.80
C ILE A 171 9.27 5.04 3.57
N THR A 172 9.28 4.12 2.61
CA THR A 172 8.41 4.13 1.43
C THR A 172 7.30 3.08 1.57
N CYS A 173 6.13 3.38 1.03
CA CYS A 173 5.01 2.45 0.95
C CYS A 173 4.16 2.80 -0.27
N ARG A 174 4.22 1.99 -1.32
CA ARG A 174 3.60 2.30 -2.61
C ARG A 174 2.63 1.19 -2.98
N HIS A 175 1.43 1.57 -3.38
CA HIS A 175 0.39 0.64 -3.82
C HIS A 175 0.06 -0.46 -2.79
N VAL A 176 -0.13 -0.04 -1.54
CA VAL A 176 -0.36 -0.93 -0.38
C VAL A 176 -1.49 -0.40 0.50
N LEU A 177 -1.49 0.90 0.80
CA LEU A 177 -2.43 1.47 1.78
C LEU A 177 -3.90 1.35 1.34
N GLU A 178 -4.18 1.28 0.04
CA GLU A 178 -5.49 0.99 -0.57
C GLU A 178 -5.99 -0.43 -0.30
N HIS A 179 -5.09 -1.35 -0.01
CA HIS A 179 -5.38 -2.74 0.36
C HIS A 179 -5.58 -2.92 1.87
N ILE A 180 -5.37 -1.85 2.66
CA ILE A 180 -5.50 -1.89 4.12
C ILE A 180 -6.89 -1.43 4.54
N GLN A 181 -7.65 -2.31 5.21
CA GLN A 181 -9.00 -2.00 5.69
C GLN A 181 -9.01 -0.84 6.71
N PHE A 182 -8.03 -0.80 7.61
CA PHE A 182 -7.91 0.22 8.67
C PHE A 182 -6.65 1.08 8.47
N PRO A 183 -6.63 1.99 7.48
CA PRO A 183 -5.42 2.71 7.09
C PRO A 183 -4.88 3.62 8.22
N ARG A 184 -5.76 4.15 9.07
CA ARG A 184 -5.35 4.92 10.25
C ARG A 184 -4.50 4.11 11.22
N GLU A 185 -4.86 2.86 11.45
CA GLU A 185 -4.14 1.99 12.38
C GLU A 185 -2.78 1.60 11.81
N PHE A 186 -2.74 1.28 10.52
CA PHE A 186 -1.49 1.00 9.81
C PHE A 186 -0.52 2.20 9.86
N VAL A 187 -0.99 3.40 9.52
CA VAL A 187 -0.16 4.61 9.58
C VAL A 187 0.26 4.95 11.02
N ARG A 188 -0.59 4.68 12.01
CA ARG A 188 -0.22 4.82 13.43
C ARG A 188 0.90 3.86 13.82
N ASN A 189 0.86 2.62 13.34
CA ASN A 189 1.92 1.65 13.59
C ASN A 189 3.25 2.12 12.95
N VAL A 190 3.21 2.66 11.72
CA VAL A 190 4.39 3.28 11.10
C VAL A 190 4.89 4.47 11.94
N ARG A 191 4.00 5.31 12.47
CA ARG A 191 4.42 6.39 13.38
C ARG A 191 5.12 5.84 14.62
N GLN A 192 4.59 4.78 15.22
CA GLN A 192 5.18 4.16 16.40
C GLN A 192 6.57 3.57 16.11
N THR A 193 6.79 2.93 14.96
CA THR A 193 8.12 2.42 14.59
C THR A 193 9.12 3.54 14.30
N VAL A 194 8.67 4.69 13.81
CA VAL A 194 9.50 5.90 13.69
C VAL A 194 9.97 6.38 15.07
N GLY A 195 9.11 6.34 16.09
CA GLY A 195 9.46 6.76 17.46
C GLY A 195 9.88 8.23 17.54
N ASP A 196 10.95 8.53 18.26
CA ASP A 196 11.44 9.92 18.46
C ASP A 196 12.26 10.47 17.29
N ARG A 197 12.36 9.72 16.18
CA ARG A 197 13.11 10.12 14.97
C ARG A 197 12.30 11.08 14.11
N MET A 198 12.19 12.32 14.58
CA MET A 198 11.36 13.36 13.93
C MET A 198 11.82 13.77 12.53
N ASN A 199 13.05 13.41 12.14
CA ASN A 199 13.61 13.68 10.82
C ASN A 199 13.37 12.56 9.80
N THR A 200 12.83 11.40 10.22
CA THR A 200 12.51 10.31 9.28
C THR A 200 11.44 10.75 8.30
N LEU A 201 11.74 10.61 7.02
CA LEU A 201 10.80 10.87 5.94
C LEU A 201 9.92 9.64 5.69
N VAL A 202 8.66 9.90 5.41
CA VAL A 202 7.68 8.87 5.09
C VAL A 202 7.01 9.25 3.78
N PHE A 203 7.11 8.36 2.79
CA PHE A 203 6.59 8.55 1.44
C PHE A 203 5.56 7.47 1.14
N PHE A 204 4.34 7.89 0.78
CA PHE A 204 3.25 7.01 0.41
C PHE A 204 2.72 7.37 -0.98
N GLU A 205 2.40 6.35 -1.76
CA GLU A 205 1.77 6.46 -3.08
C GLU A 205 0.56 5.54 -3.12
N VAL A 206 -0.61 6.10 -3.44
CA VAL A 206 -1.90 5.39 -3.52
C VAL A 206 -2.68 5.88 -4.73
N PRO A 207 -3.59 5.06 -5.28
CA PRO A 207 -4.55 5.52 -6.27
C PRO A 207 -5.39 6.70 -5.78
N ASN A 208 -5.65 7.66 -6.68
CA ASN A 208 -6.51 8.80 -6.40
C ASN A 208 -7.96 8.48 -6.78
N VAL A 209 -8.85 8.40 -5.78
CA VAL A 209 -10.27 8.08 -6.00
C VAL A 209 -10.97 9.02 -6.98
N MET A 210 -10.44 10.24 -7.15
CA MET A 210 -11.01 11.20 -8.09
C MET A 210 -10.91 10.71 -9.54
N TYR A 211 -9.91 9.91 -9.90
CA TYR A 211 -9.82 9.31 -11.23
C TYR A 211 -10.98 8.34 -11.49
N THR A 212 -11.35 7.53 -10.49
CA THR A 212 -12.52 6.65 -10.58
C THR A 212 -13.83 7.44 -10.66
N LEU A 213 -13.99 8.48 -9.83
CA LEU A 213 -15.27 9.20 -9.69
C LEU A 213 -15.50 10.27 -10.77
N LYS A 214 -14.46 10.95 -11.27
CA LYS A 214 -14.57 12.01 -12.28
C LYS A 214 -14.30 11.50 -13.69
N ASP A 215 -13.28 10.67 -13.84
CA ASP A 215 -12.79 10.23 -15.16
C ASP A 215 -13.32 8.85 -15.54
N LEU A 216 -14.20 8.27 -14.72
CA LEU A 216 -14.81 6.95 -14.91
C LEU A 216 -13.76 5.84 -15.05
N GLY A 217 -12.65 5.95 -14.31
CA GLY A 217 -11.65 4.90 -14.13
C GLY A 217 -12.16 3.70 -13.32
N ILE A 218 -13.31 3.14 -13.69
CA ILE A 218 -14.04 2.09 -12.96
C ILE A 218 -13.30 0.75 -12.93
N TRP A 219 -12.31 0.56 -13.80
CA TRP A 219 -11.47 -0.64 -13.87
C TRP A 219 -10.66 -0.85 -12.58
N ASP A 220 -10.47 0.21 -11.79
CA ASP A 220 -9.75 0.20 -10.52
C ASP A 220 -10.64 -0.18 -9.32
N LEU A 221 -11.94 -0.41 -9.56
CA LEU A 221 -12.89 -0.93 -8.57
C LEU A 221 -12.77 -2.45 -8.46
N ILE A 222 -11.68 -2.90 -7.85
CA ILE A 222 -11.42 -4.31 -7.56
C ILE A 222 -11.65 -4.60 -6.07
N TYR A 223 -11.95 -5.85 -5.73
CA TYR A 223 -12.26 -6.24 -4.35
C TYR A 223 -11.06 -5.99 -3.40
N GLU A 224 -9.84 -6.16 -3.89
CA GLU A 224 -8.58 -5.98 -3.15
C GLU A 224 -8.36 -4.52 -2.74
N HIS A 225 -8.90 -3.56 -3.50
CA HIS A 225 -8.94 -2.14 -3.14
C HIS A 225 -10.11 -1.90 -2.18
N CYS A 226 -9.84 -2.04 -0.89
CA CYS A 226 -10.84 -1.80 0.15
C CYS A 226 -10.87 -0.33 0.63
N SER A 227 -9.84 0.45 0.30
CA SER A 227 -9.66 1.84 0.71
C SER A 227 -9.33 2.72 -0.49
N TYR A 228 -10.08 3.80 -0.69
CA TYR A 228 -9.93 4.74 -1.82
C TYR A 228 -9.71 6.16 -1.30
N PHE A 229 -8.57 6.75 -1.66
CA PHE A 229 -8.13 8.01 -1.07
C PHE A 229 -8.37 9.20 -1.98
N SER A 230 -9.03 10.21 -1.43
CA SER A 230 -8.97 11.59 -1.91
C SER A 230 -7.85 12.34 -1.19
N VAL A 231 -7.39 13.46 -1.77
CA VAL A 231 -6.39 14.34 -1.16
C VAL A 231 -6.72 14.71 0.31
N PRO A 232 -7.95 15.15 0.65
CA PRO A 232 -8.30 15.44 2.05
C PRO A 232 -8.21 14.21 2.95
N SER A 233 -8.69 13.05 2.48
CA SER A 233 -8.72 11.84 3.29
C SER A 233 -7.32 11.31 3.60
N LEU A 234 -6.41 11.30 2.61
CA LEU A 234 -5.04 10.87 2.80
C LEU A 234 -4.32 11.81 3.78
N ARG A 235 -4.47 13.12 3.59
CA ARG A 235 -3.90 14.13 4.51
C ARG A 235 -4.42 13.94 5.94
N GLU A 236 -5.70 13.66 6.11
CA GLU A 236 -6.31 13.45 7.42
C GLU A 236 -5.76 12.20 8.12
N VAL A 237 -5.61 11.08 7.40
CA VAL A 237 -5.00 9.86 7.96
C VAL A 237 -3.62 10.15 8.53
N PHE A 238 -2.75 10.84 7.79
CA PHE A 238 -1.40 11.14 8.26
C PHE A 238 -1.37 12.15 9.41
N ARG A 239 -2.16 13.23 9.33
CA ARG A 239 -2.20 14.26 10.39
C ARG A 239 -2.75 13.71 11.70
N SER A 240 -3.81 12.91 11.64
CA SER A 240 -4.40 12.28 12.83
C SER A 240 -3.46 11.26 13.50
N CYS A 241 -2.46 10.76 12.76
CA CYS A 241 -1.41 9.88 13.27
C CYS A 241 -0.13 10.62 13.69
N GLY A 242 -0.14 11.96 13.76
CA GLY A 242 0.99 12.75 14.25
C GLY A 242 2.10 13.01 13.23
N PHE A 243 1.82 12.82 11.93
CA PHE A 243 2.72 13.24 10.86
C PHE A 243 2.42 14.67 10.42
N THR A 244 3.47 15.38 10.00
CA THR A 244 3.35 16.65 9.27
C THR A 244 3.46 16.36 7.78
N VAL A 245 2.39 16.63 7.03
CA VAL A 245 2.38 16.45 5.56
C VAL A 245 3.15 17.61 4.93
N LYS A 246 4.38 17.33 4.48
CA LYS A 246 5.25 18.31 3.81
C LYS A 246 4.78 18.63 2.40
N GLU A 247 4.34 17.60 1.68
CA GLU A 247 4.02 17.71 0.27
C GLU A 247 2.97 16.65 -0.11
N LEU A 248 2.13 16.97 -1.09
CA LEU A 248 1.15 16.06 -1.66
C LEU A 248 1.00 16.40 -3.14
N HIS A 249 1.14 15.39 -3.99
CA HIS A 249 1.02 15.53 -5.44
C HIS A 249 -0.02 14.58 -6.00
N GLU A 250 -0.80 15.07 -6.94
CA GLU A 250 -1.61 14.26 -7.84
C GLU A 250 -0.84 14.15 -9.17
N LEU A 251 -0.84 12.97 -9.78
CA LEU A 251 -0.16 12.68 -11.05
C LEU A 251 -1.11 12.79 -12.23
#